data_AF-A0A970TJX4-F1
#
_entry.id   AF-A0A970TJX4-F1
#
_cell.length_a   1.000
_cell.length_b   1.000
_cell.length_c   1.000
_cell.angle_alpha   90.00
_cell.angle_beta   90.00
_cell.angle_gamma   90.00
#
_symmetry.space_group_name_H-M   'P 1'
#
loop_
_entity.id
_entity.type
_entity.pdbx_description
1 polymer ?
#
loop_
_entity_poly.entity_id
_entity_poly.type
_entity_poly.pdbx_seq_one_letter_code
_entity_poly.pdbx_strand_id
1 'polypeptide(L)' 'MTREIIIAGFGGQGVMSMGKTLTEAGLKEGHEVSWVPSYGPEMRGGTANCAVVISDEPIGSPVVSKPSELIAMNG' A
#
# COMPACT_ATOMS: atom_id res chain seq x y z
N MET A 1 16.26 6.05 3.17
CA MET A 1 15.01 6.84 3.20
C MET A 1 13.84 5.87 3.25
N THR A 2 12.81 6.19 4.04
CA THR A 2 11.62 5.34 4.21
C THR A 2 10.40 6.12 3.75
N ARG A 3 9.55 5.48 2.95
CA ARG A 3 8.26 6.02 2.49
C ARG A 3 7.14 5.10 2.96
N GLU A 4 6.16 5.67 3.64
CA GLU A 4 4.99 5.00 4.16
C GLU A 4 3.74 5.50 3.42
N ILE A 5 3.20 4.66 2.55
CA ILE A 5 2.17 5.03 1.58
C ILE A 5 0.86 4.32 1.96
N ILE A 6 -0.24 5.07 2.05
CA ILE A 6 -1.59 4.50 2.10
C ILE A 6 -2.27 4.72 0.76
N ILE A 7 -2.88 3.66 0.22
CA ILE A 7 -3.72 3.70 -0.97
C ILE A 7 -5.12 3.29 -0.54
N ALA A 8 -6.13 4.12 -0.78
CA ALA A 8 -7.50 3.88 -0.34
C ALA A 8 -8.50 4.12 -1.49
N GLY A 9 -9.57 3.34 -1.51
CA GLY A 9 -10.64 3.44 -2.49
C GLY A 9 -11.72 2.38 -2.26
N PHE A 10 -12.44 2.05 -3.32
CA PHE A 10 -13.43 0.99 -3.35
C PHE A 10 -12.92 -0.26 -4.09
N GLY A 11 -13.44 -1.43 -3.70
CA GLY A 11 -13.19 -2.69 -4.37
C GLY A 11 -13.52 -2.60 -5.86
N GLY A 12 -12.54 -2.94 -6.71
CA GLY A 12 -12.62 -2.86 -8.17
C GLY A 12 -11.90 -1.66 -8.80
N GLN A 13 -11.42 -0.69 -8.01
CA GLN A 13 -10.69 0.48 -8.54
C GLN A 13 -9.18 0.24 -8.75
N GLY A 14 -8.67 -0.94 -8.40
CA GLY A 14 -7.24 -1.27 -8.56
C GLY A 14 -6.34 -0.91 -7.38
N VAL A 15 -6.90 -0.58 -6.21
CA VAL A 15 -6.14 -0.28 -4.97
C VAL A 15 -5.08 -1.35 -4.66
N MET A 16 -5.47 -2.62 -4.63
CA MET A 16 -4.55 -3.74 -4.34
C MET A 16 -3.48 -3.89 -5.42
N SER A 17 -3.88 -3.77 -6.69
CA SER A 17 -2.97 -3.88 -7.83
C SER A 17 -1.90 -2.80 -7.79
N MET A 18 -2.28 -1.56 -7.47
CA MET A 18 -1.36 -0.43 -7.34
C MET A 18 -0.35 -0.67 -6.21
N GLY A 19 -0.82 -1.09 -5.03
CA GLY A 19 0.07 -1.42 -3.92
C GLY A 19 1.05 -2.54 -4.26
N LYS A 20 0.59 -3.59 -4.95
CA LYS A 20 1.44 -4.69 -5.41
C LYS A 20 2.47 -4.23 -6.44
N THR A 21 2.08 -3.39 -7.39
CA THR A 21 2.99 -2.83 -8.40
C THR A 21 4.10 -2.00 -7.75
N LEU A 22 3.79 -1.16 -6.75
CA LEU A 22 4.80 -0.42 -6.00
C LEU A 22 5.76 -1.35 -5.26
N THR A 23 5.23 -2.39 -4.61
CA THR A 23 6.05 -3.40 -3.93
C THR A 23 7.01 -4.11 -4.89
N GLU A 24 6.52 -4.54 -6.05
CA GLU A 24 7.34 -5.20 -7.07
C GLU A 24 8.41 -4.25 -7.65
N ALA A 25 8.09 -2.96 -7.82
CA ALA A 25 9.05 -1.97 -8.25
C ALA A 25 10.15 -1.76 -7.19
N GLY A 26 9.78 -1.56 -5.92
CA GLY A 26 10.72 -1.40 -4.82
C GLY A 26 11.67 -2.59 -4.67
N LEU A 27 11.15 -3.82 -4.77
CA LEU A 27 11.97 -5.04 -4.75
C LEU A 27 12.96 -5.09 -5.93
N LYS A 28 12.54 -4.68 -7.14
CA LYS A 28 13.41 -4.65 -8.31
C LYS A 28 14.53 -3.61 -8.20
N GLU A 29 14.28 -2.52 -7.48
CA GLU A 29 15.26 -1.47 -7.21
C GLU A 29 16.18 -1.81 -6.01
N GLY A 30 15.95 -2.94 -5.33
CA GLY A 30 16.78 -3.41 -4.22
C GLY A 30 16.41 -2.81 -2.86
N HIS A 31 15.22 -2.23 -2.74
CA HIS A 31 14.70 -1.72 -1.46
C HIS A 31 14.07 -2.83 -0.61
N GLU A 32 14.04 -2.60 0.69
CA GLU A 32 13.23 -3.35 1.64
C GLU A 32 11.77 -2.88 1.52
N VAL A 33 10.83 -3.83 1.46
CA VAL A 33 9.43 -3.51 1.15
C VAL A 33 8.46 -4.30 2.02
N SER A 34 7.40 -3.63 2.48
CA SER A 34 6.30 -4.25 3.20
C SER A 34 4.97 -3.84 2.58
N TRP A 35 4.03 -4.77 2.51
CA TRP A 35 2.72 -4.55 1.91
C TRP A 35 1.63 -5.22 2.75
N VAL A 36 0.68 -4.42 3.23
CA VAL A 36 -0.46 -4.89 4.04
C VAL A 36 -1.76 -4.49 3.36
N PRO A 37 -2.49 -5.46 2.78
CA PRO A 37 -3.83 -5.19 2.26
C PRO A 37 -4.88 -5.16 3.38
N SER A 38 -5.93 -4.38 3.17
CA SER A 38 -7.11 -4.30 4.02
C SER A 38 -8.36 -4.14 3.16
N TYR A 39 -9.20 -5.16 3.14
CA TYR A 39 -10.46 -5.15 2.40
C TYR A 39 -11.49 -6.02 3.13
N GLY A 40 -12.75 -5.64 3.01
CA GLY A 40 -13.86 -6.46 3.50
C GLY A 40 -14.18 -7.64 2.58
N PRO A 41 -15.10 -8.54 2.98
CA PRO A 41 -15.55 -9.66 2.15
C PRO A 41 -16.24 -9.21 0.84
N GLU A 42 -16.59 -7.93 0.73
CA GLU A 42 -17.19 -7.34 -0.46
C GLU A 42 -16.18 -7.29 -1.61
N MET A 43 -16.29 -8.26 -2.53
CA MET A 43 -15.44 -8.34 -3.73
C MET A 43 -15.55 -7.10 -4.65
N ARG A 44 -16.57 -6.24 -4.46
CA ARG A 44 -16.79 -4.97 -5.19
C ARG A 44 -17.56 -3.98 -4.33
N GLY A 45 -17.25 -2.69 -4.47
CA GLY A 45 -18.00 -1.59 -3.84
C GLY A 45 -17.78 -1.38 -2.34
N GLY A 46 -17.19 -2.36 -1.63
CA GLY A 46 -16.72 -2.16 -0.26
C GLY A 46 -15.43 -1.32 -0.19
N THR A 47 -15.14 -0.75 0.98
CA THR A 47 -13.88 -0.04 1.23
C THR A 47 -12.71 -0.99 1.10
N ALA A 48 -11.70 -0.57 0.33
CA ALA A 48 -10.43 -1.27 0.18
C ALA A 48 -9.29 -0.28 0.37
N ASN A 49 -8.30 -0.66 1.17
CA ASN A 49 -7.05 0.09 1.32
C ASN A 49 -5.86 -0.85 1.41
N CYS A 50 -4.66 -0.34 1.16
CA CYS A 50 -3.43 -1.04 1.51
C CYS A 50 -2.38 -0.04 1.99
N ALA A 51 -1.50 -0.53 2.86
CA ALA A 51 -0.28 0.16 3.27
C ALA A 51 0.91 -0.43 2.52
N VAL A 52 1.77 0.43 1.99
CA VAL A 52 3.04 0.07 1.35
C VAL A 52 4.16 0.83 2.06
N VAL A 53 5.19 0.12 2.52
CA VAL A 53 6.40 0.72 3.06
C VAL A 53 7.55 0.36 2.13
N ILE A 54 8.29 1.37 1.65
CA ILE A 54 9.49 1.20 0.83
C ILE A 54 10.65 1.88 1.57
N SER A 55 11.74 1.14 1.79
CA SER A 55 12.84 1.60 2.63
C SER A 55 14.21 1.17 2.11
N ASP A 56 15.22 2.02 2.29
CA ASP A 56 16.63 1.65 2.07
C ASP A 56 17.22 0.82 3.22
N GLU A 57 16.47 0.69 4.32
CA GLU A 57 16.87 -0.02 5.54
C GLU A 57 15.79 -1.02 5.95
N PRO A 58 16.14 -2.06 6.74
CA PRO A 58 15.19 -3.06 7.21
C PRO A 58 13.93 -2.47 7.87
N ILE A 59 12.76 -2.96 7.46
CA ILE A 59 11.48 -2.49 7.97
C ILE A 59 11.16 -3.17 9.30
N GLY A 60 11.12 -2.39 10.38
CA GLY A 60 10.83 -2.90 11.73
C GLY A 60 9.35 -3.18 12.00
N SER A 61 8.43 -2.57 11.24
CA SER A 61 6.99 -2.77 11.38
C SER A 61 6.27 -2.53 10.04
N PRO A 62 5.28 -3.35 9.68
CA PRO A 62 4.47 -3.14 8.49
C PRO A 62 3.29 -2.16 8.73
N VAL A 63 3.06 -1.75 9.98
CA VAL A 63 1.93 -0.90 10.36
C VAL A 63 2.26 0.56 10.14
N VAL A 64 1.50 1.22 9.26
CA VAL A 64 1.61 2.66 8.97
C VAL A 64 0.59 3.43 9.80
N SER A 65 1.07 4.26 10.72
CA SER A 65 0.20 5.12 11.57
C SER A 65 0.18 6.58 11.11
N LYS A 66 1.26 7.04 10.47
CA LYS A 66 1.42 8.41 9.95
C LYS A 66 2.02 8.33 8.55
N PRO A 67 1.20 8.14 7.51
CA PRO A 67 1.73 7.99 6.16
C PRO A 67 2.45 9.27 5.71
N SER A 68 3.57 9.10 5.01
CA SER A 68 4.20 10.19 4.26
C SER A 68 3.39 10.55 3.01
N GLU A 69 2.65 9.59 2.44
CA GLU A 69 1.83 9.80 1.24
C GLU A 69 0.46 9.09 1.33
N LEU A 70 -0.57 9.75 0.77
CA LEU A 70 -1.91 9.18 0.62
C LEU A 70 -2.35 9.25 -0.85
N ILE A 71 -2.78 8.11 -1.38
CA ILE A 71 -3.47 8.01 -2.67
C ILE A 71 -4.95 7.70 -2.38
N ALA A 72 -5.82 8.69 -2.54
CA ALA A 72 -7.26 8.54 -2.38
C ALA A 72 -7.94 8.40 -3.76
N MET A 73 -8.63 7.29 -3.97
CA MET A 73 -9.31 6.93 -5.23
C MET A 73 -10.85 7.03 -5.12
N ASN A 74 -11.32 7.50 -3.97
CA ASN A 74 -12.70 7.71 -3.61
C ASN A 74 -13.03 9.22 -3.66
N GLY A 75 -14.13 9.55 -4.36
CA GLY A 75 -14.68 10.89 -4.52
C GLY A 75 -16.19 10.84 -4.63
#